data_AF-A0A8I6GKP9-F1
#
_entry.id   AF-A0A8I6GKP9-F1
#
_cell.length_a   1.000
_cell.length_b   1.000
_cell.length_c   1.000
_cell.angle_alpha   90.00
_cell.angle_beta   90.00
_cell.angle_gamma   90.00
#
_symmetry.space_group_name_H-M   'P 1'
#
loop_
_entity.id
_entity.type
_entity.pdbx_description
1 polymer ?
#
loop_
_entity_poly.entity_id
_entity_poly.type
_entity_poly.pdbx_seq_one_letter_code
_entity_poly.pdbx_strand_id
1 'polypeptide(L)'
;RSTLTSKLPPEDMSGDLEAKICGYTHISVQRFCYKWTISNFSFCMDGIRENITSPVFSLEGNEEVQWCLKIFPNGVDEESKDYLSVSVGLHCCPKSPVLAKVQFWIINAQGEKHQIKVIPNILSFSPKQQWGLRKFILRDFLLSLRHWLLPEDQLILCCKVSVVGPSFSMPGHNMTPANKDPRQKLADDIGELWENSLFTDCSLVVAGQEFRAHKAILAARSPVFRAMFEHEMLESLTNRVEIHDIHLQVFKEMMAFICTGKAPHLHSHSMATDLLAAADMYDLQDLKVMCEDSLCSNLSVKYAIPTLILADLHSTEHLKTKVMDFIILHASEVSKTLKWKSMLESHPHLVEEAFLSLASIQCFSSEPSLKHLKIF
;
A
#
# COMPACT_ATOMS: atom_id res chain seq x y z
N ARG A 1 -34.98 -13.20 -69.62
CA ARG A 1 -33.64 -13.48 -69.05
C ARG A 1 -33.55 -12.74 -67.72
N SER A 2 -33.17 -13.47 -66.67
CA SER A 2 -33.12 -13.12 -65.24
C SER A 2 -33.19 -11.63 -64.84
N THR A 3 -34.20 -11.32 -64.03
CA THR A 3 -34.28 -10.16 -63.15
C THR A 3 -33.16 -10.21 -62.11
N LEU A 4 -32.29 -9.20 -62.13
CA LEU A 4 -31.22 -8.99 -61.17
C LEU A 4 -31.81 -8.58 -59.82
N THR A 5 -31.99 -9.54 -58.91
CA THR A 5 -32.18 -9.27 -57.49
C THR A 5 -30.82 -8.94 -56.86
N SER A 6 -30.58 -7.66 -56.60
CA SER A 6 -29.42 -7.21 -55.83
C SER A 6 -29.54 -7.72 -54.40
N LYS A 7 -28.73 -8.73 -54.05
CA LYS A 7 -28.51 -9.16 -52.67
C LYS A 7 -27.93 -7.99 -51.87
N LEU A 8 -28.67 -7.50 -50.89
CA LEU A 8 -28.12 -6.68 -49.82
C LEU A 8 -27.09 -7.50 -49.02
N PRO A 9 -25.93 -6.92 -48.66
CA PRO A 9 -24.87 -7.62 -47.96
C PRO A 9 -25.26 -7.88 -46.49
N PRO A 10 -24.62 -8.87 -45.84
CA PRO A 10 -25.04 -9.34 -44.52
C PRO A 10 -24.73 -8.28 -43.45
N GLU A 11 -25.75 -7.96 -42.66
CA GLU A 11 -25.62 -7.13 -41.46
C GLU A 11 -24.64 -7.80 -40.49
N ASP A 12 -23.56 -7.09 -40.20
CA ASP A 12 -22.53 -7.49 -39.27
C ASP A 12 -23.12 -7.45 -37.85
N MET A 13 -23.54 -8.62 -37.37
CA MET A 13 -24.16 -8.83 -36.05
C MET A 13 -23.13 -8.83 -34.91
N SER A 14 -21.99 -8.16 -35.06
CA SER A 14 -21.04 -7.90 -33.98
C SER A 14 -21.34 -6.56 -33.29
N GLY A 15 -22.61 -6.27 -33.03
CA GLY A 15 -22.97 -5.26 -32.05
C GLY A 15 -22.73 -5.88 -30.68
N ASP A 16 -21.66 -5.48 -30.00
CA ASP A 16 -21.47 -5.76 -28.58
C ASP A 16 -22.79 -5.43 -27.88
N LEU A 17 -23.46 -6.45 -27.35
CA LEU A 17 -24.72 -6.29 -26.64
C LEU A 17 -24.41 -5.52 -25.35
N GLU A 18 -24.44 -4.19 -25.42
CA GLU A 18 -24.32 -3.34 -24.24
C GLU A 18 -25.35 -3.76 -23.20
N ALA A 19 -24.92 -3.86 -21.94
CA ALA A 19 -25.80 -4.20 -20.83
C ALA A 19 -26.87 -3.11 -20.67
N LYS A 20 -28.07 -3.35 -21.23
CA LYS A 20 -29.20 -2.41 -21.18
C LYS A 20 -29.84 -2.28 -19.78
N ILE A 21 -29.57 -3.23 -18.90
CA ILE A 21 -30.16 -3.30 -17.56
C ILE A 21 -29.05 -3.64 -16.56
N CYS A 22 -28.78 -2.70 -15.67
CA CYS A 22 -27.80 -2.88 -14.58
C CYS A 22 -28.55 -3.09 -13.25
N GLY A 23 -28.13 -4.10 -12.50
CA GLY A 23 -28.52 -4.30 -11.11
C GLY A 23 -27.42 -3.78 -10.18
N TYR A 24 -27.81 -3.18 -9.05
CA TYR A 24 -26.88 -2.81 -7.99
C TYR A 24 -27.34 -3.45 -6.68
N THR A 25 -26.41 -4.15 -6.04
CA THR A 25 -26.59 -4.70 -4.70
C THR A 25 -25.57 -4.04 -3.79
N HIS A 26 -26.04 -3.31 -2.79
CA HIS A 26 -25.18 -2.77 -1.75
C HIS A 26 -25.12 -3.74 -0.58
N ILE A 27 -23.91 -4.10 -0.17
CA ILE A 27 -23.68 -4.84 1.07
C ILE A 27 -23.21 -3.82 2.10
N SER A 28 -24.00 -3.63 3.16
CA SER A 28 -23.61 -2.74 4.26
C SER A 28 -22.39 -3.30 4.99
N VAL A 29 -21.41 -2.45 5.30
CA VAL A 29 -20.20 -2.86 6.05
C VAL A 29 -19.94 -1.88 7.18
N GLN A 30 -20.04 -2.36 8.42
CA GLN A 30 -19.67 -1.58 9.61
C GLN A 30 -18.22 -1.87 9.99
N ARG A 31 -17.46 -0.83 10.33
CA ARG A 31 -16.02 -0.97 10.64
C ARG A 31 -15.71 -0.32 11.98
N PHE A 32 -14.93 -1.02 12.80
CA PHE A 32 -14.36 -0.47 14.02
C PHE A 32 -12.93 -0.95 14.21
N CYS A 33 -12.19 -0.20 15.03
CA CYS A 33 -10.81 -0.49 15.38
C CYS A 33 -10.69 -0.53 16.90
N TYR A 34 -10.12 -1.61 17.42
CA TYR A 34 -9.81 -1.76 18.83
C TYR A 34 -8.30 -1.71 19.03
N LYS A 35 -7.85 -0.85 19.96
CA LYS A 35 -6.45 -0.70 20.36
C LYS A 35 -6.29 -1.30 21.75
N TRP A 36 -5.41 -2.29 21.87
CA TRP A 36 -5.11 -2.98 23.11
C TRP A 36 -3.64 -2.81 23.47
N THR A 37 -3.38 -2.16 24.59
CA THR A 37 -2.03 -2.02 25.17
C THR A 37 -1.83 -3.07 26.25
N ILE A 38 -0.72 -3.80 26.17
CA ILE A 38 -0.29 -4.78 27.17
C ILE A 38 1.04 -4.31 27.72
N SER A 39 1.02 -3.77 28.94
CA SER A 39 2.23 -3.36 29.65
C SER A 39 2.98 -4.56 30.22
N ASN A 40 4.29 -4.41 30.45
CA ASN A 40 5.16 -5.45 30.97
C ASN A 40 5.11 -6.71 30.06
N PHE A 41 5.10 -6.51 28.75
CA PHE A 41 4.85 -7.57 27.78
C PHE A 41 5.95 -8.63 27.76
N SER A 42 7.20 -8.25 28.08
CA SER A 42 8.32 -9.19 28.22
C SER A 42 8.01 -10.38 29.15
N PHE A 43 7.35 -10.14 30.29
CA PHE A 43 6.93 -11.18 31.25
C PHE A 43 5.87 -12.14 30.70
N CYS A 44 5.23 -11.80 29.58
CA CYS A 44 4.30 -12.69 28.91
C CYS A 44 5.00 -13.74 28.04
N MET A 45 6.29 -13.54 27.73
CA MET A 45 7.07 -14.42 26.85
C MET A 45 7.82 -15.54 27.57
N ASP A 46 7.83 -15.59 28.90
CA ASP A 46 8.60 -16.55 29.70
C ASP A 46 8.11 -18.03 29.61
N GLY A 47 7.26 -18.36 28.63
CA GLY A 47 6.75 -19.72 28.43
C GLY A 47 5.62 -20.15 29.38
N ILE A 48 5.37 -19.42 30.46
CA ILE A 48 4.44 -19.83 31.53
C ILE A 48 2.96 -19.67 31.12
N ARG A 49 2.61 -18.65 30.33
CA ARG A 49 1.21 -18.38 29.93
C ARG A 49 0.91 -18.96 28.55
N GLU A 50 -0.19 -19.70 28.44
CA GLU A 50 -0.71 -20.20 27.17
C GLU A 50 -1.26 -19.05 26.30
N ASN A 51 -2.05 -18.15 26.88
CA ASN A 51 -2.65 -17.01 26.18
C ASN A 51 -3.07 -15.88 27.12
N ILE A 52 -3.28 -14.70 26.54
CA ILE A 52 -3.82 -13.52 27.21
C ILE A 52 -5.05 -13.06 26.43
N THR A 53 -6.13 -12.74 27.12
CA THR A 53 -7.38 -12.25 26.52
C THR A 53 -7.57 -10.77 26.86
N SER A 54 -7.99 -9.96 25.89
CA SER A 54 -8.31 -8.55 26.11
C SER A 54 -9.61 -8.38 26.92
N PRO A 55 -9.87 -7.18 27.46
CA PRO A 55 -11.23 -6.79 27.81
C PRO A 55 -12.19 -7.01 26.64
N VAL A 56 -13.45 -7.30 26.96
CA VAL A 56 -14.51 -7.39 25.96
C VAL A 56 -14.82 -6.00 25.42
N PHE A 57 -14.99 -5.88 24.11
CA PHE A 57 -15.30 -4.62 23.44
C PHE A 57 -16.39 -4.79 22.39
N SER A 58 -17.11 -3.71 22.13
CA SER A 58 -18.20 -3.66 21.16
C SER A 58 -18.05 -2.42 20.28
N LEU A 59 -18.80 -2.39 19.18
CA LEU A 59 -18.94 -1.17 18.38
C LEU A 59 -19.73 -0.13 19.21
N GLU A 60 -19.32 1.14 19.17
CA GLU A 60 -20.08 2.23 19.79
C GLU A 60 -21.52 2.25 19.25
N GLY A 61 -22.50 2.14 20.15
CA GLY A 61 -23.92 2.05 19.80
C GLY A 61 -24.45 0.64 19.50
N ASN A 62 -23.62 -0.41 19.55
CA ASN A 62 -24.07 -1.81 19.41
C ASN A 62 -23.38 -2.71 20.45
N GLU A 63 -23.84 -2.62 21.70
CA GLU A 63 -23.30 -3.38 22.83
C GLU A 63 -23.64 -4.87 22.80
N GLU A 64 -24.62 -5.29 21.99
CA GLU A 64 -25.06 -6.69 21.87
C GLU A 64 -24.00 -7.58 21.21
N VAL A 65 -23.17 -7.01 20.31
CA VAL A 65 -22.12 -7.76 19.60
C VAL A 65 -20.79 -7.50 20.26
N GLN A 66 -20.39 -8.44 21.11
CA GLN A 66 -19.21 -8.36 21.95
C GLN A 66 -18.07 -9.17 21.35
N TRP A 67 -16.88 -8.58 21.32
CA TRP A 67 -15.66 -9.16 20.77
C TRP A 67 -14.56 -9.21 21.85
N CYS A 68 -13.59 -10.09 21.66
CA CYS A 68 -12.35 -10.07 22.43
C CYS A 68 -11.15 -10.43 21.54
N LEU A 69 -9.97 -9.93 21.88
CA LEU A 69 -8.72 -10.36 21.28
C LEU A 69 -8.06 -11.40 22.17
N LYS A 70 -7.30 -12.30 21.57
CA LYS A 70 -6.32 -13.14 22.28
C LYS A 70 -4.96 -13.07 21.63
N ILE A 71 -3.95 -13.08 22.47
CA ILE A 71 -2.55 -13.23 22.10
C ILE A 71 -2.02 -14.52 22.67
N PHE A 72 -1.25 -15.24 21.87
CA PHE A 72 -0.51 -16.43 22.27
C PHE A 72 0.98 -16.12 22.08
N PRO A 73 1.70 -15.75 23.16
CA PRO A 73 3.11 -15.36 23.09
C PRO A 73 4.02 -16.44 22.47
N ASN A 74 3.65 -17.71 22.61
CA ASN A 74 4.44 -18.87 22.21
C ASN A 74 3.75 -19.72 21.15
N GLY A 75 3.01 -19.09 20.22
CA GLY A 75 2.24 -19.82 19.22
C GLY A 75 0.97 -20.46 19.77
N VAL A 76 0.16 -21.02 18.87
CA VAL A 76 -1.05 -21.80 19.22
C VAL A 76 -0.84 -23.31 19.06
N ASP A 77 0.22 -23.70 18.36
CA ASP A 77 0.58 -25.08 18.01
C ASP A 77 2.09 -25.18 17.76
N GLU A 78 2.61 -26.39 17.61
CA GLU A 78 4.05 -26.64 17.37
C GLU A 78 4.61 -25.94 16.13
N GLU A 79 3.79 -25.76 15.08
CA GLU A 79 4.23 -25.08 13.86
C GLU A 79 4.40 -23.56 14.03
N SER A 80 3.73 -23.00 15.04
CA SER A 80 3.74 -21.57 15.35
C SER A 80 4.48 -21.23 16.65
N LYS A 81 5.16 -22.19 17.29
CA LYS A 81 5.83 -22.01 18.59
C LYS A 81 6.83 -20.87 18.70
N ASP A 82 7.43 -20.48 17.57
CA ASP A 82 8.40 -19.39 17.45
C ASP A 82 7.76 -18.06 17.01
N TYR A 83 6.43 -18.02 16.95
CA TYR A 83 5.65 -16.86 16.55
C TYR A 83 4.75 -16.38 17.67
N LEU A 84 4.66 -15.07 17.81
CA LEU A 84 3.51 -14.45 18.46
C LEU A 84 2.29 -14.70 17.56
N SER A 85 1.26 -15.34 18.09
CA SER A 85 -0.03 -15.49 17.40
C SER A 85 -1.07 -14.52 17.95
N VAL A 86 -1.98 -14.07 17.08
CA VAL A 86 -3.08 -13.18 17.46
C VAL A 86 -4.40 -13.72 16.92
N SER A 87 -5.47 -13.56 17.67
CA SER A 87 -6.82 -13.91 17.23
C SER A 87 -7.85 -12.91 17.73
N VAL A 88 -8.97 -12.85 17.02
CA VAL A 88 -10.18 -12.17 17.45
C VAL A 88 -11.27 -13.22 17.61
N GLY A 89 -12.08 -13.08 18.65
CA GLY A 89 -13.21 -13.93 18.92
C GLY A 89 -14.50 -13.14 19.10
N LEU A 90 -15.61 -13.76 18.73
CA LEU A 90 -16.93 -13.25 19.06
C LEU A 90 -17.31 -13.77 20.45
N HIS A 91 -17.31 -12.87 21.44
CA HIS A 91 -17.62 -13.21 22.83
C HIS A 91 -19.10 -13.52 23.01
N CYS A 92 -19.98 -12.61 22.56
CA CYS A 92 -21.43 -12.75 22.63
C CYS A 92 -22.07 -12.07 21.43
N CYS A 93 -23.12 -12.67 20.86
CA CYS A 93 -23.92 -12.05 19.81
C CYS A 93 -25.30 -12.73 19.71
N PRO A 94 -26.41 -11.98 19.75
CA PRO A 94 -27.75 -12.53 19.57
C PRO A 94 -28.00 -13.04 18.15
N LYS A 95 -27.42 -12.36 17.15
CA LYS A 95 -27.60 -12.66 15.72
C LYS A 95 -26.33 -13.31 15.17
N SER A 96 -26.31 -14.65 15.18
CA SER A 96 -25.21 -15.44 14.64
C SER A 96 -25.63 -16.23 13.39
N PRO A 97 -24.71 -16.50 12.45
CA PRO A 97 -23.30 -16.10 12.44
C PRO A 97 -23.08 -14.63 12.05
N VAL A 98 -21.97 -14.05 12.51
CA VAL A 98 -21.50 -12.73 12.09
C VAL A 98 -20.40 -12.91 11.05
N LEU A 99 -20.58 -12.35 9.85
CA LEU A 99 -19.57 -12.35 8.81
C LEU A 99 -18.67 -11.12 8.96
N ALA A 100 -17.35 -11.29 9.01
CA ALA A 100 -16.43 -10.16 9.14
C ALA A 100 -15.07 -10.38 8.47
N LYS A 101 -14.50 -9.28 7.96
CA LYS A 101 -13.10 -9.20 7.52
C LYS A 101 -12.25 -8.59 8.64
N VAL A 102 -11.06 -9.16 8.86
CA VAL A 102 -10.20 -8.83 10.01
C VAL A 102 -8.80 -8.44 9.57
N GLN A 103 -8.23 -7.44 10.25
CA GLN A 103 -6.87 -6.95 10.05
C GLN A 103 -6.20 -6.65 11.40
N PHE A 104 -4.94 -7.01 11.56
CA PHE A 104 -4.10 -6.77 12.74
C PHE A 104 -2.87 -5.94 12.40
N TRP A 105 -2.38 -5.15 13.35
CA TRP A 105 -1.08 -4.47 13.28
C TRP A 105 -0.58 -4.11 14.69
N ILE A 106 0.72 -3.85 14.81
CA ILE A 106 1.36 -3.32 16.01
C ILE A 106 1.57 -1.81 15.83
N ILE A 107 1.50 -1.02 16.90
CA ILE A 107 1.93 0.38 16.88
C ILE A 107 3.35 0.47 17.44
N ASN A 108 4.27 1.08 16.68
CA ASN A 108 5.66 1.29 17.11
C ASN A 108 5.82 2.52 18.03
N ALA A 109 7.05 2.79 18.48
CA ALA A 109 7.39 3.92 19.34
C ALA A 109 7.02 5.31 18.74
N GLN A 110 6.93 5.42 17.41
CA GLN A 110 6.54 6.65 16.70
C GLN A 110 5.03 6.78 16.50
N GLY A 111 4.23 5.80 16.94
CA GLY A 111 2.79 5.81 16.72
C GLY A 111 2.34 5.28 15.35
N GLU A 112 3.26 4.74 14.55
CA GLU A 112 2.99 4.24 13.21
C GLU A 112 2.55 2.77 13.23
N LYS A 113 1.82 2.35 12.18
CA LYS A 113 1.38 0.96 12.03
C LYS A 113 2.53 0.11 11.48
N HIS A 114 2.88 -0.94 12.20
CA HIS A 114 3.85 -1.95 11.77
C HIS A 114 3.23 -3.35 11.78
N GLN A 115 3.84 -4.29 11.05
CA GLN A 115 3.37 -5.67 10.94
C GLN A 115 1.88 -5.79 10.57
N ILE A 116 1.47 -5.04 9.54
CA ILE A 116 0.07 -5.03 9.11
C ILE A 116 -0.25 -6.35 8.40
N LYS A 117 -1.16 -7.15 8.96
CA LYS A 117 -1.61 -8.42 8.36
C LYS A 117 -3.14 -8.48 8.28
N VAL A 118 -3.63 -8.81 7.09
CA VAL A 118 -5.06 -8.98 6.81
C VAL A 118 -5.36 -10.47 6.68
N ILE A 119 -6.44 -10.95 7.30
CA ILE A 119 -6.97 -12.28 6.97
C ILE A 119 -7.71 -12.14 5.62
N PRO A 120 -7.28 -12.84 4.56
CA PRO A 120 -7.76 -12.57 3.20
C PRO A 120 -9.26 -12.85 3.02
N ASN A 121 -9.76 -13.88 3.71
CA ASN A 121 -11.13 -14.34 3.60
C ASN A 121 -12.06 -13.61 4.58
N ILE A 122 -13.33 -13.47 4.19
CA ILE A 122 -14.41 -13.12 5.12
C ILE A 122 -14.64 -14.33 6.02
N LEU A 123 -14.63 -14.09 7.32
CA LEU A 123 -14.73 -15.12 8.34
C LEU A 123 -16.15 -15.16 8.90
N SER A 124 -16.64 -16.36 9.21
CA SER A 124 -17.91 -16.57 9.91
C SER A 124 -17.65 -16.79 11.39
N PHE A 125 -18.22 -15.94 12.24
CA PHE A 125 -18.12 -16.02 13.69
C PHE A 125 -19.44 -16.47 14.32
N SER A 126 -19.44 -17.64 14.92
CA SER A 126 -20.43 -18.05 15.92
C SER A 126 -19.99 -17.62 17.33
N PRO A 127 -20.89 -17.56 18.32
CA PRO A 127 -20.52 -17.24 19.69
C PRO A 127 -19.39 -18.16 20.19
N LYS A 128 -18.40 -17.57 20.87
CA LYS A 128 -17.16 -18.21 21.36
C LYS A 128 -16.20 -18.69 20.26
N GLN A 129 -16.52 -18.53 18.98
CA GLN A 129 -15.62 -18.85 17.88
C GLN A 129 -14.51 -17.79 17.75
N GLN A 130 -13.32 -18.25 17.38
CA GLN A 130 -12.15 -17.39 17.23
C GLN A 130 -11.44 -17.67 15.91
N TRP A 131 -10.89 -16.62 15.31
CA TRP A 131 -10.10 -16.68 14.09
C TRP A 131 -8.89 -15.77 14.23
N GLY A 132 -7.76 -16.19 13.68
CA GLY A 132 -6.51 -15.50 13.92
C GLY A 132 -5.40 -15.88 12.97
N LEU A 133 -4.23 -15.28 13.23
CA LEU A 133 -3.00 -15.49 12.50
C LEU A 133 -2.03 -16.27 13.42
N ARG A 134 -1.83 -17.55 13.10
CA ARG A 134 -0.87 -18.42 13.80
C ARG A 134 0.58 -17.91 13.67
N LYS A 135 0.92 -17.30 12.55
CA LYS A 135 2.27 -16.75 12.28
C LYS A 135 2.18 -15.24 12.10
N PHE A 136 1.74 -14.52 13.15
CA PHE A 136 1.57 -13.07 13.06
C PHE A 136 2.93 -12.35 13.00
N ILE A 137 3.82 -12.57 13.96
CA ILE A 137 5.20 -12.03 13.93
C ILE A 137 6.16 -13.04 14.58
N LEU A 138 7.36 -13.19 14.01
CA LEU A 138 8.41 -14.01 14.62
C LEU A 138 8.77 -13.42 15.98
N ARG A 139 8.85 -14.26 17.01
CA ARG A 139 9.17 -13.82 18.38
C ARG A 139 10.54 -13.17 18.44
N ASP A 140 11.54 -13.81 17.86
CA ASP A 140 12.92 -13.29 17.84
C ASP A 140 13.01 -11.94 17.11
N PHE A 141 12.24 -11.76 16.02
CA PHE A 141 12.15 -10.49 15.31
C PHE A 141 11.53 -9.40 16.21
N LEU A 142 10.41 -9.69 16.87
CA LEU A 142 9.76 -8.77 17.80
C LEU A 142 10.72 -8.35 18.95
N LEU A 143 11.47 -9.31 19.50
CA LEU A 143 12.45 -9.06 20.57
C LEU A 143 13.69 -8.29 20.09
N SER A 144 14.17 -8.57 18.88
CA SER A 144 15.29 -7.83 18.26
C SER A 144 14.98 -6.35 18.10
N LEU A 145 13.71 -6.01 17.88
CA LEU A 145 13.21 -4.64 17.72
C LEU A 145 12.46 -4.12 18.96
N ARG A 146 12.75 -4.65 20.16
CA ARG A 146 12.01 -4.28 21.40
C ARG A 146 11.91 -2.79 21.67
N HIS A 147 12.97 -2.01 21.44
CA HIS A 147 12.95 -0.56 21.68
C HIS A 147 11.99 0.18 20.73
N TRP A 148 11.67 -0.44 19.60
CA TRP A 148 10.85 0.14 18.55
C TRP A 148 9.42 -0.42 18.53
N LEU A 149 9.26 -1.74 18.66
CA LEU A 149 7.95 -2.42 18.65
C LEU A 149 7.34 -2.63 20.03
N LEU A 150 8.12 -2.48 21.11
CA LEU A 150 7.70 -2.62 22.50
C LEU A 150 8.13 -1.39 23.33
N PRO A 151 7.69 -0.16 22.97
CA PRO A 151 8.04 1.04 23.72
C PRO A 151 7.64 0.87 25.20
N GLU A 152 8.56 1.17 26.13
CA GLU A 152 8.34 1.00 27.57
C GLU A 152 7.86 -0.41 27.97
N ASP A 153 8.33 -1.45 27.26
CA ASP A 153 7.88 -2.84 27.43
C ASP A 153 6.37 -3.02 27.24
N GLN A 154 5.78 -2.24 26.31
CA GLN A 154 4.37 -2.32 25.98
C GLN A 154 4.15 -2.85 24.57
N LEU A 155 3.40 -3.94 24.43
CA LEU A 155 2.86 -4.32 23.13
C LEU A 155 1.54 -3.59 22.89
N ILE A 156 1.50 -2.79 21.83
CA ILE A 156 0.28 -2.10 21.39
C ILE A 156 -0.27 -2.83 20.16
N LEU A 157 -1.21 -3.75 20.39
CA LEU A 157 -1.88 -4.52 19.34
C LEU A 157 -3.19 -3.81 18.90
N CYS A 158 -3.35 -3.62 17.61
CA CYS A 158 -4.59 -3.11 17.03
C CYS A 158 -5.28 -4.17 16.18
N CYS A 159 -6.61 -4.19 16.23
CA CYS A 159 -7.46 -5.04 15.41
C CYS A 159 -8.57 -4.20 14.76
N LYS A 160 -8.68 -4.28 13.44
CA LYS A 160 -9.81 -3.74 12.68
C LYS A 160 -10.74 -4.87 12.26
N VAL A 161 -12.01 -4.73 12.61
CA VAL A 161 -13.07 -5.66 12.23
C VAL A 161 -14.03 -4.92 11.30
N SER A 162 -14.31 -5.52 10.14
CA SER A 162 -15.27 -5.04 9.16
C SER A 162 -16.43 -6.03 9.07
N VAL A 163 -17.51 -5.78 9.80
CA VAL A 163 -18.70 -6.63 9.89
C VAL A 163 -19.57 -6.41 8.65
N VAL A 164 -19.94 -7.49 8.00
CA VAL A 164 -20.81 -7.53 6.83
C VAL A 164 -22.26 -7.59 7.31
N GLY A 165 -23.03 -6.55 6.98
CA GLY A 165 -24.45 -6.45 7.28
C GLY A 165 -25.34 -6.94 6.12
N PRO A 166 -26.66 -6.67 6.18
CA PRO A 166 -27.60 -7.10 5.15
C PRO A 166 -27.26 -6.48 3.78
N SER A 167 -27.62 -7.22 2.72
CA SER A 167 -27.60 -6.75 1.34
C SER A 167 -28.92 -6.08 1.00
N PHE A 168 -28.87 -4.89 0.40
CA PHE A 168 -30.02 -4.22 -0.19
C PHE A 168 -29.90 -4.30 -1.71
N SER A 169 -30.85 -4.99 -2.35
CA SER A 169 -30.97 -5.06 -3.80
C SER A 169 -32.06 -4.10 -4.23
N MET A 170 -31.75 -3.15 -5.10
CA MET A 170 -32.76 -2.25 -5.66
C MET A 170 -33.08 -2.68 -7.10
N PRO A 171 -34.36 -2.96 -7.44
CA PRO A 171 -34.78 -3.22 -8.81
C PRO A 171 -34.47 -2.01 -9.69
N GLY A 172 -34.02 -2.28 -10.93
CA GLY A 172 -33.44 -1.33 -11.89
C GLY A 172 -34.34 -0.20 -12.40
N HIS A 173 -34.95 0.57 -11.51
CA HIS A 173 -35.46 1.90 -11.82
C HIS A 173 -34.31 2.89 -11.73
N ASN A 174 -33.82 3.33 -12.89
CA ASN A 174 -33.01 4.52 -13.14
C ASN A 174 -32.30 5.05 -11.88
N MET A 175 -31.40 4.23 -11.33
CA MET A 175 -30.58 4.69 -10.22
C MET A 175 -29.52 5.59 -10.80
N THR A 176 -29.67 6.89 -10.53
CA THR A 176 -28.53 7.77 -10.38
C THR A 176 -27.49 7.01 -9.54
N PRO A 177 -26.26 6.81 -10.05
CA PRO A 177 -25.30 5.88 -9.46
C PRO A 177 -25.14 6.18 -7.98
N ALA A 178 -25.24 5.12 -7.15
CA ALA A 178 -25.11 5.15 -5.70
C ALA A 178 -24.14 6.26 -5.31
N ASN A 179 -24.64 7.27 -4.58
CA ASN A 179 -23.96 8.54 -4.32
C ASN A 179 -22.47 8.30 -4.06
N LYS A 180 -21.66 8.38 -5.13
CA LYS A 180 -20.21 8.29 -5.02
C LYS A 180 -19.83 9.39 -4.03
N ASP A 181 -18.79 9.18 -3.21
CA ASP A 181 -18.22 10.29 -2.45
C ASP A 181 -18.12 11.50 -3.40
N PRO A 182 -18.71 12.67 -3.08
CA PRO A 182 -18.68 13.83 -3.96
C PRO A 182 -17.28 14.14 -4.48
N ARG A 183 -16.23 13.85 -3.70
CA ARG A 183 -14.82 13.98 -4.11
C ARG A 183 -14.40 12.95 -5.16
N GLN A 184 -14.88 11.71 -5.03
CA GLN A 184 -14.61 10.67 -6.01
C GLN A 184 -15.32 10.96 -7.33
N LYS A 185 -16.56 11.46 -7.26
CA LYS A 185 -17.29 11.89 -8.44
C LYS A 185 -16.58 13.05 -9.14
N LEU A 186 -16.16 14.08 -8.40
CA LEU A 186 -15.39 15.19 -8.96
C LEU A 186 -14.11 14.72 -9.66
N ALA A 187 -13.37 13.80 -9.06
CA ALA A 187 -12.16 13.23 -9.66
C ALA A 187 -12.46 12.48 -10.97
N ASP A 188 -13.57 11.74 -11.02
CA ASP A 188 -14.00 11.04 -12.24
C ASP A 188 -14.44 12.07 -13.31
N ASP A 189 -15.22 13.09 -12.94
CA ASP A 189 -15.68 14.16 -13.85
C ASP A 189 -14.49 14.95 -14.44
N ILE A 190 -13.43 15.20 -13.66
CA ILE A 190 -12.17 15.81 -14.15
C ILE A 190 -11.39 14.83 -15.04
N GLY A 191 -11.39 13.54 -14.73
CA GLY A 191 -10.81 12.49 -15.57
C GLY A 191 -11.42 12.46 -16.97
N GLU A 192 -12.74 12.62 -17.07
CA GLU A 192 -13.45 12.68 -18.36
C GLU A 192 -13.02 13.87 -19.24
N LEU A 193 -12.62 15.01 -18.64
CA LEU A 193 -12.11 16.15 -19.40
C LEU A 193 -10.79 15.82 -20.11
N TRP A 194 -9.94 15.01 -19.47
CA TRP A 194 -8.70 14.53 -20.04
C TRP A 194 -8.94 13.52 -21.16
N GLU A 195 -9.76 12.49 -20.90
CA GLU A 195 -10.04 11.44 -21.88
C GLU A 195 -10.71 11.98 -23.16
N ASN A 196 -11.60 12.96 -23.02
CA ASN A 196 -12.36 13.53 -24.15
C ASN A 196 -11.76 14.83 -24.72
N SER A 197 -10.68 15.36 -24.13
CA SER A 197 -10.00 16.59 -24.59
C SER A 197 -10.92 17.84 -24.73
N LEU A 198 -11.96 17.94 -23.91
CA LEU A 198 -12.95 19.03 -23.97
C LEU A 198 -12.39 20.32 -23.37
N PHE A 199 -12.57 21.48 -24.03
CA PHE A 199 -12.16 22.81 -23.50
C PHE A 199 -10.67 22.95 -23.14
N THR A 200 -9.81 22.23 -23.84
CA THR A 200 -8.34 22.26 -23.64
C THR A 200 -7.72 23.57 -24.13
N ASP A 201 -6.71 24.07 -23.43
CA ASP A 201 -6.06 25.37 -23.66
C ASP A 201 -4.52 25.29 -23.76
N CYS A 202 -3.95 24.07 -23.72
CA CYS A 202 -2.55 23.79 -23.99
C CYS A 202 -2.34 22.41 -24.64
N SER A 203 -1.13 22.17 -25.14
CA SER A 203 -0.70 20.85 -25.62
C SER A 203 0.62 20.38 -25.02
N LEU A 204 0.69 19.08 -24.74
CA LEU A 204 1.85 18.37 -24.21
C LEU A 204 2.35 17.41 -25.28
N VAL A 205 3.62 17.51 -25.68
CA VAL A 205 4.21 16.66 -26.72
C VAL A 205 5.17 15.67 -26.09
N VAL A 206 4.85 14.38 -26.19
CA VAL A 206 5.59 13.28 -25.56
C VAL A 206 5.92 12.25 -26.63
N ALA A 207 7.20 11.95 -26.84
CA ALA A 207 7.65 11.00 -27.86
C ALA A 207 7.03 11.27 -29.25
N GLY A 208 6.91 12.55 -29.62
CA GLY A 208 6.32 13.01 -30.88
C GLY A 208 4.79 12.95 -30.97
N GLN A 209 4.09 12.49 -29.93
CA GLN A 209 2.63 12.48 -29.86
C GLN A 209 2.14 13.71 -29.09
N GLU A 210 1.11 14.37 -29.62
CA GLU A 210 0.50 15.55 -29.00
C GLU A 210 -0.73 15.16 -28.17
N PHE A 211 -0.77 15.64 -26.92
CA PHE A 211 -1.87 15.46 -25.99
C PHE A 211 -2.45 16.83 -25.60
N ARG A 212 -3.77 16.97 -25.69
CA ARG A 212 -4.48 18.20 -25.32
C ARG A 212 -4.79 18.19 -23.82
N ALA A 213 -4.55 19.30 -23.13
CA ALA A 213 -4.73 19.38 -21.67
C ALA A 213 -5.21 20.77 -21.22
N HIS A 214 -5.39 20.93 -19.91
CA HIS A 214 -5.88 22.15 -19.27
C HIS A 214 -4.81 22.74 -18.35
N LYS A 215 -4.38 23.96 -18.64
CA LYS A 215 -3.41 24.69 -17.81
C LYS A 215 -3.87 24.78 -16.35
N ALA A 216 -5.16 25.04 -16.13
CA ALA A 216 -5.72 25.18 -14.80
C ALA A 216 -5.56 23.89 -13.96
N ILE A 217 -5.78 22.71 -14.57
CA ILE A 217 -5.62 21.43 -13.88
C ILE A 217 -4.12 21.16 -13.65
N LEU A 218 -3.29 21.30 -14.69
CA LEU A 218 -1.85 21.08 -14.60
C LEU A 218 -1.20 21.97 -13.52
N ALA A 219 -1.46 23.27 -13.57
CA ALA A 219 -0.94 24.25 -12.62
C ALA A 219 -1.49 24.07 -11.20
N ALA A 220 -2.74 23.62 -11.04
CA ALA A 220 -3.27 23.33 -9.70
C ALA A 220 -2.61 22.11 -9.06
N ARG A 221 -2.20 21.13 -9.87
CA ARG A 221 -1.75 19.81 -9.41
C ARG A 221 -0.23 19.66 -9.37
N SER A 222 0.51 20.45 -10.15
CA SER A 222 1.97 20.43 -10.23
C SER A 222 2.53 21.86 -10.19
N PRO A 223 3.34 22.19 -9.17
CA PRO A 223 4.08 23.44 -9.11
C PRO A 223 4.99 23.67 -10.32
N VAL A 224 5.55 22.61 -10.89
CA VAL A 224 6.40 22.66 -12.08
C VAL A 224 5.59 23.12 -13.30
N PHE A 225 4.43 22.50 -13.56
CA PHE A 225 3.55 22.98 -14.64
C PHE A 225 3.03 24.39 -14.38
N ARG A 226 2.76 24.76 -13.11
CA ARG A 226 2.38 26.14 -12.78
C ARG A 226 3.45 27.13 -13.20
N ALA A 227 4.71 26.88 -12.81
CA ALA A 227 5.83 27.73 -13.15
C ALA A 227 6.04 27.84 -14.68
N MET A 228 5.85 26.74 -15.43
CA MET A 228 5.92 26.74 -16.90
C MET A 228 4.91 27.69 -17.57
N PHE A 229 3.69 27.80 -17.02
CA PHE A 229 2.63 28.62 -17.62
C PHE A 229 2.49 30.03 -17.03
N GLU A 230 2.96 30.26 -15.80
CA GLU A 230 2.82 31.56 -15.11
C GLU A 230 3.96 32.54 -15.46
N HIS A 231 5.16 32.03 -15.76
CA HIS A 231 6.29 32.85 -16.18
C HIS A 231 6.29 33.05 -17.70
N GLU A 232 6.78 34.18 -18.19
CA GLU A 232 6.96 34.49 -19.63
C GLU A 232 8.09 33.65 -20.26
N MET A 233 7.93 32.33 -20.23
CA MET A 233 8.80 31.35 -20.89
C MET A 233 8.15 30.85 -22.20
N LEU A 234 8.87 30.02 -22.95
CA LEU A 234 8.42 29.50 -24.25
C LEU A 234 7.04 28.81 -24.15
N GLU A 235 6.81 28.10 -23.07
CA GLU A 235 5.62 27.31 -22.79
C GLU A 235 4.38 28.19 -22.58
N SER A 236 4.52 29.34 -21.92
CA SER A 236 3.40 30.28 -21.72
C SER A 236 3.08 31.08 -22.97
N LEU A 237 4.08 31.35 -23.82
CA LEU A 237 3.89 32.03 -25.11
C LEU A 237 3.27 31.12 -26.18
N THR A 238 3.65 29.84 -26.20
CA THR A 238 3.21 28.89 -27.25
C THR A 238 2.06 28.00 -26.81
N ASN A 239 1.75 27.93 -25.52
CA ASN A 239 0.82 26.97 -24.92
C ASN A 239 1.19 25.51 -25.22
N ARG A 240 2.46 25.25 -25.50
CA ARG A 240 2.98 23.94 -25.91
C ARG A 240 4.18 23.58 -25.04
N VAL A 241 4.14 22.39 -24.43
CA VAL A 241 5.23 21.85 -23.59
C VAL A 241 5.78 20.59 -24.24
N GLU A 242 7.09 20.54 -24.47
CA GLU A 242 7.76 19.32 -24.94
C GLU A 242 8.32 18.53 -23.76
N ILE A 243 7.98 17.25 -23.69
CA ILE A 243 8.38 16.34 -22.61
C ILE A 243 9.21 15.22 -23.24
N HIS A 244 10.53 15.27 -23.01
CA HIS A 244 11.49 14.36 -23.62
C HIS A 244 11.89 13.21 -22.68
N ASP A 245 11.84 13.43 -21.37
CA ASP A 245 12.44 12.53 -20.36
C ASP A 245 11.47 11.50 -19.77
N ILE A 246 10.24 11.40 -20.29
CA ILE A 246 9.22 10.47 -19.80
C ILE A 246 8.74 9.55 -20.90
N HIS A 247 8.78 8.24 -20.62
CA HIS A 247 8.20 7.23 -21.50
C HIS A 247 6.67 7.36 -21.57
N LEU A 248 6.09 7.18 -22.77
CA LEU A 248 4.68 7.47 -23.04
C LEU A 248 3.68 6.85 -22.05
N GLN A 249 3.91 5.60 -21.63
CA GLN A 249 3.01 4.93 -20.67
C GLN A 249 3.09 5.54 -19.26
N VAL A 250 4.28 5.97 -18.84
CA VAL A 250 4.51 6.65 -17.56
C VAL A 250 3.85 8.02 -17.59
N PHE A 251 3.97 8.74 -18.71
CA PHE A 251 3.27 10.01 -18.91
C PHE A 251 1.75 9.86 -18.80
N LYS A 252 1.16 8.84 -19.45
CA LYS A 252 -0.29 8.58 -19.35
C LYS A 252 -0.73 8.29 -17.92
N GLU A 253 0.05 7.52 -17.18
CA GLU A 253 -0.24 7.21 -15.77
C GLU A 253 -0.11 8.46 -14.89
N MET A 254 0.92 9.28 -15.10
CA MET A 254 1.10 10.58 -14.44
C MET A 254 -0.09 11.52 -14.71
N MET A 255 -0.57 11.58 -15.97
CA MET A 255 -1.74 12.39 -16.34
C MET A 255 -3.03 11.87 -15.70
N ALA A 256 -3.22 10.55 -15.65
CA ALA A 256 -4.34 9.96 -14.92
C ALA A 256 -4.32 10.35 -13.43
N PHE A 257 -3.14 10.39 -12.81
CA PHE A 257 -2.99 10.85 -11.43
C PHE A 257 -3.28 12.36 -11.29
N ILE A 258 -2.77 13.20 -12.19
CA ILE A 258 -3.02 14.64 -12.16
C ILE A 258 -4.53 14.93 -12.19
N CYS A 259 -5.27 14.26 -13.08
CA CYS A 259 -6.71 14.47 -13.25
C CYS A 259 -7.56 13.81 -12.17
N THR A 260 -7.21 12.61 -11.70
CA THR A 260 -8.11 11.80 -10.84
C THR A 260 -7.58 11.50 -9.44
N GLY A 261 -6.31 11.78 -9.17
CA GLY A 261 -5.61 11.39 -7.95
C GLY A 261 -5.34 9.89 -7.84
N LYS A 262 -5.46 9.13 -8.93
CA LYS A 262 -5.28 7.67 -8.96
C LYS A 262 -4.17 7.26 -9.93
N ALA A 263 -3.51 6.15 -9.63
CA ALA A 263 -2.55 5.48 -10.51
C ALA A 263 -2.86 3.96 -10.57
N PRO A 264 -3.88 3.54 -11.34
CA PRO A 264 -4.35 2.15 -11.39
C PRO A 264 -3.33 1.13 -11.90
N HIS A 265 -2.31 1.53 -12.67
CA HIS A 265 -1.31 0.62 -13.25
C HIS A 265 0.03 0.61 -12.47
N LEU A 266 0.04 1.13 -11.25
CA LEU A 266 1.24 1.24 -10.39
C LEU A 266 1.74 -0.11 -9.83
N HIS A 267 1.18 -1.24 -10.25
CA HIS A 267 1.47 -2.56 -9.68
C HIS A 267 2.83 -3.15 -10.07
N SER A 268 3.39 -2.75 -11.21
CA SER A 268 4.68 -3.28 -11.68
C SER A 268 5.85 -2.48 -11.10
N HIS A 269 6.93 -3.16 -10.74
CA HIS A 269 8.14 -2.52 -10.21
C HIS A 269 8.69 -1.47 -11.18
N SER A 270 8.77 -1.78 -12.48
CA SER A 270 9.26 -0.84 -13.51
C SER A 270 8.37 0.39 -13.68
N MET A 271 7.04 0.25 -13.65
CA MET A 271 6.15 1.42 -13.69
C MET A 271 6.36 2.27 -12.43
N ALA A 272 6.46 1.65 -11.26
CA ALA A 272 6.66 2.38 -10.01
C ALA A 272 8.01 3.11 -9.95
N THR A 273 9.09 2.55 -10.52
CA THR A 273 10.38 3.24 -10.60
C THR A 273 10.31 4.46 -11.51
N ASP A 274 9.77 4.31 -12.72
CA ASP A 274 9.77 5.37 -13.71
C ASP A 274 8.76 6.48 -13.33
N LEU A 275 7.63 6.08 -12.74
CA LEU A 275 6.62 7.02 -12.26
C LEU A 275 7.09 7.78 -11.00
N LEU A 276 7.93 7.17 -10.15
CA LEU A 276 8.56 7.89 -9.03
C LEU A 276 9.47 9.00 -9.55
N ALA A 277 10.30 8.72 -10.56
CA ALA A 277 11.17 9.71 -11.18
C ALA A 277 10.35 10.85 -11.84
N ALA A 278 9.27 10.51 -12.54
CA ALA A 278 8.35 11.51 -13.10
C ALA A 278 7.65 12.34 -12.01
N ALA A 279 7.20 11.71 -10.93
CA ALA A 279 6.55 12.38 -9.82
C ALA A 279 7.50 13.37 -9.13
N ASP A 280 8.77 13.01 -8.95
CA ASP A 280 9.81 13.90 -8.43
C ASP A 280 10.05 15.10 -9.38
N MET A 281 10.22 14.82 -10.68
CA MET A 281 10.49 15.85 -11.69
C MET A 281 9.35 16.88 -11.85
N TYR A 282 8.10 16.47 -11.65
CA TYR A 282 6.92 17.34 -11.73
C TYR A 282 6.36 17.77 -10.36
N ASP A 283 7.09 17.49 -9.28
CA ASP A 283 6.73 17.84 -7.90
C ASP A 283 5.31 17.37 -7.51
N LEU A 284 5.05 16.08 -7.76
CA LEU A 284 3.80 15.38 -7.47
C LEU A 284 3.96 14.52 -6.21
N GLN A 285 4.06 15.16 -5.04
CA GLN A 285 4.43 14.50 -3.79
C GLN A 285 3.54 13.32 -3.39
N ASP A 286 2.22 13.43 -3.54
CA ASP A 286 1.29 12.34 -3.24
C ASP A 286 1.51 11.12 -4.16
N LEU A 287 1.85 11.34 -5.43
CA LEU A 287 2.18 10.27 -6.37
C LEU A 287 3.53 9.63 -6.03
N LYS A 288 4.50 10.45 -5.60
CA LYS A 288 5.81 9.98 -5.14
C LYS A 288 5.64 9.00 -3.97
N VAL A 289 4.83 9.36 -2.96
CA VAL A 289 4.49 8.47 -1.83
C VAL A 289 3.79 7.19 -2.29
N MET A 290 2.81 7.27 -3.20
CA MET A 290 2.17 6.07 -3.76
C MET A 290 3.17 5.13 -4.45
N CYS A 291 4.17 5.68 -5.15
CA CYS A 291 5.22 4.90 -5.78
C CYS A 291 6.13 4.24 -4.73
N GLU A 292 6.51 4.97 -3.67
CA GLU A 292 7.29 4.43 -2.55
C GLU A 292 6.59 3.23 -1.88
N ASP A 293 5.28 3.34 -1.62
CA ASP A 293 4.47 2.26 -1.05
C ASP A 293 4.42 1.02 -1.96
N SER A 294 4.26 1.23 -3.28
CA SER A 294 4.26 0.15 -4.27
C SER A 294 5.63 -0.54 -4.36
N LEU A 295 6.71 0.24 -4.36
CA LEU A 295 8.07 -0.27 -4.38
C LEU A 295 8.39 -1.07 -3.11
N CYS A 296 8.02 -0.55 -1.93
CA CYS A 296 8.16 -1.25 -0.65
C CYS A 296 7.41 -2.59 -0.65
N SER A 297 6.17 -2.60 -1.16
CA SER A 297 5.33 -3.79 -1.21
C SER A 297 5.86 -4.87 -2.17
N ASN A 298 6.67 -4.47 -3.16
CA ASN A 298 7.27 -5.35 -4.15
C ASN A 298 8.77 -5.62 -3.91
N LEU A 299 9.30 -5.29 -2.73
CA LEU A 299 10.71 -5.51 -2.42
C LEU A 299 11.09 -6.99 -2.47
N SER A 300 12.23 -7.26 -3.09
CA SER A 300 12.84 -8.58 -3.18
C SER A 300 14.35 -8.43 -3.37
N VAL A 301 15.12 -9.51 -3.18
CA VAL A 301 16.58 -9.52 -3.41
C VAL A 301 16.94 -9.03 -4.82
N LYS A 302 16.09 -9.31 -5.82
CA LYS A 302 16.28 -8.85 -7.22
C LYS A 302 16.21 -7.32 -7.33
N TYR A 303 15.31 -6.69 -6.59
CA TYR A 303 14.99 -5.26 -6.73
C TYR A 303 15.58 -4.37 -5.63
N ALA A 304 16.08 -4.94 -4.53
CA ALA A 304 16.58 -4.19 -3.38
C ALA A 304 17.64 -3.14 -3.77
N ILE A 305 18.67 -3.53 -4.53
CA ILE A 305 19.74 -2.61 -4.93
C ILE A 305 19.28 -1.54 -5.92
N PRO A 306 18.58 -1.87 -7.03
CA PRO A 306 17.98 -0.85 -7.88
C PRO A 306 17.08 0.14 -7.13
N THR A 307 16.25 -0.35 -6.21
CA THR A 307 15.36 0.51 -5.43
C THR A 307 16.13 1.39 -4.43
N LEU A 308 17.23 0.91 -3.84
CA LEU A 308 18.06 1.73 -2.95
C LEU A 308 18.70 2.90 -3.70
N ILE A 309 19.27 2.62 -4.89
CA ILE A 309 19.87 3.65 -5.75
C ILE A 309 18.82 4.67 -6.19
N LEU A 310 17.63 4.20 -6.60
CA LEU A 310 16.51 5.08 -6.95
C LEU A 310 16.10 5.97 -5.77
N ALA A 311 16.05 5.40 -4.57
CA ALA A 311 15.63 6.12 -3.38
C ALA A 311 16.63 7.22 -2.98
N ASP A 312 17.92 6.95 -3.15
CA ASP A 312 18.99 7.95 -2.95
C ASP A 312 18.92 9.04 -4.02
N LEU A 313 18.76 8.67 -5.29
CA LEU A 313 18.69 9.61 -6.42
C LEU A 313 17.54 10.62 -6.29
N HIS A 314 16.37 10.15 -5.83
CA HIS A 314 15.17 10.99 -5.68
C HIS A 314 14.93 11.45 -4.24
N SER A 315 15.91 11.30 -3.35
CA SER A 315 15.85 11.74 -1.94
C SER A 315 14.58 11.26 -1.21
N THR A 316 14.19 10.00 -1.40
CA THR A 316 13.05 9.38 -0.72
C THR A 316 13.52 8.65 0.53
N GLU A 317 13.66 9.38 1.64
CA GLU A 317 14.21 8.84 2.90
C GLU A 317 13.40 7.66 3.47
N HIS A 318 12.06 7.70 3.33
CA HIS A 318 11.21 6.61 3.79
C HIS A 318 11.49 5.32 3.03
N LEU A 319 11.42 5.36 1.69
CA LEU A 319 11.79 4.24 0.84
C LEU A 319 13.24 3.78 1.08
N LYS A 320 14.20 4.71 1.20
CA LYS A 320 15.61 4.40 1.45
C LYS A 320 15.77 3.58 2.73
N THR A 321 15.14 4.02 3.81
CA THR A 321 15.13 3.32 5.10
C THR A 321 14.53 1.92 4.97
N LYS A 322 13.34 1.79 4.35
CA LYS A 322 12.67 0.48 4.18
C LYS A 322 13.50 -0.50 3.35
N VAL A 323 14.15 -0.01 2.30
CA VAL A 323 15.02 -0.83 1.46
C VAL A 323 16.29 -1.21 2.20
N MET A 324 16.86 -0.31 3.00
CA MET A 324 18.04 -0.58 3.82
C MET A 324 17.76 -1.68 4.86
N ASP A 325 16.63 -1.60 5.56
CA ASP A 325 16.17 -2.63 6.49
C ASP A 325 16.05 -4.00 5.80
N PHE A 326 15.48 -4.02 4.59
CA PHE A 326 15.37 -5.24 3.79
C PHE A 326 16.75 -5.79 3.40
N ILE A 327 17.67 -4.93 2.95
CA ILE A 327 19.03 -5.33 2.56
C ILE A 327 19.77 -5.94 3.74
N ILE A 328 19.66 -5.34 4.93
CA ILE A 328 20.30 -5.85 6.14
C ILE A 328 19.73 -7.21 6.52
N LEU A 329 18.40 -7.37 6.48
CA LEU A 329 17.73 -8.64 6.76
C LEU A 329 18.15 -9.76 5.79
N HIS A 330 18.41 -9.41 4.53
CA HIS A 330 18.79 -10.35 3.46
C HIS A 330 20.27 -10.21 3.04
N ALA A 331 21.15 -9.70 3.91
CA ALA A 331 22.51 -9.30 3.54
C ALA A 331 23.32 -10.43 2.88
N SER A 332 23.13 -11.68 3.33
CA SER A 332 23.83 -12.85 2.78
C SER A 332 23.40 -13.22 1.35
N GLU A 333 22.18 -12.88 0.95
CA GLU A 333 21.65 -13.10 -0.40
C GLU A 333 21.99 -11.91 -1.29
N VAL A 334 21.76 -10.69 -0.79
CA VAL A 334 21.98 -9.43 -1.51
C VAL A 334 23.45 -9.26 -1.90
N SER A 335 24.39 -9.55 -0.98
CA SER A 335 25.84 -9.43 -1.23
C SER A 335 26.37 -10.34 -2.36
N LYS A 336 25.63 -11.40 -2.71
CA LYS A 336 25.98 -12.32 -3.81
C LYS A 336 25.49 -11.82 -5.18
N THR A 337 24.60 -10.83 -5.21
CA THR A 337 24.02 -10.33 -6.46
C THR A 337 25.04 -9.53 -7.28
N LEU A 338 24.91 -9.56 -8.61
CA LEU A 338 25.72 -8.71 -9.50
C LEU A 338 25.44 -7.22 -9.28
N LYS A 339 24.20 -6.87 -8.89
CA LYS A 339 23.81 -5.50 -8.61
C LYS A 339 24.51 -4.94 -7.36
N TRP A 340 24.66 -5.73 -6.29
CA TRP A 340 25.48 -5.33 -5.14
C TRP A 340 26.92 -5.03 -5.55
N LYS A 341 27.55 -5.93 -6.33
CA LYS A 341 28.93 -5.73 -6.80
C LYS A 341 29.06 -4.46 -7.65
N SER A 342 28.10 -4.17 -8.52
CA SER A 342 28.07 -2.94 -9.30
C SER A 342 27.84 -1.68 -8.43
N MET A 343 27.13 -1.80 -7.32
CA MET A 343 26.93 -0.70 -6.37
C MET A 343 28.21 -0.32 -5.63
N LEU A 344 29.11 -1.27 -5.36
CA LEU A 344 30.43 -1.00 -4.76
C LEU A 344 31.23 0.04 -5.55
N GLU A 345 31.10 0.03 -6.87
CA GLU A 345 31.81 0.96 -7.76
C GLU A 345 31.01 2.23 -8.02
N SER A 346 29.69 2.12 -8.21
CA SER A 346 28.85 3.24 -8.64
C SER A 346 28.35 4.13 -7.49
N HIS A 347 28.11 3.57 -6.30
CA HIS A 347 27.52 4.28 -5.15
C HIS A 347 28.18 3.82 -3.84
N PRO A 348 29.49 4.06 -3.64
CA PRO A 348 30.22 3.58 -2.47
C PRO A 348 29.67 4.10 -1.14
N HIS A 349 29.08 5.29 -1.11
CA HIS A 349 28.44 5.85 0.09
C HIS A 349 27.25 5.02 0.58
N LEU A 350 26.45 4.45 -0.34
CA LEU A 350 25.33 3.57 0.02
C LEU A 350 25.81 2.25 0.63
N VAL A 351 26.99 1.77 0.22
CA VAL A 351 27.61 0.57 0.80
C VAL A 351 28.13 0.86 2.20
N GLU A 352 28.80 2.00 2.39
CA GLU A 352 29.24 2.46 3.71
C GLU A 352 28.05 2.60 4.66
N GLU A 353 26.96 3.21 4.20
CA GLU A 353 25.72 3.37 4.97
C GLU A 353 25.10 2.01 5.37
N ALA A 354 25.04 1.06 4.44
CA ALA A 354 24.56 -0.29 4.70
C ALA A 354 25.46 -1.04 5.72
N PHE A 355 26.78 -0.87 5.61
CA PHE A 355 27.74 -1.47 6.54
C PHE A 355 27.62 -0.89 7.95
N LEU A 356 27.54 0.44 8.08
CA LEU A 356 27.35 1.11 9.36
C LEU A 356 26.03 0.71 10.01
N SER A 357 24.96 0.62 9.22
CA SER A 357 23.66 0.14 9.69
C SER A 357 23.74 -1.30 10.21
N LEU A 358 24.41 -2.20 9.48
CA LEU A 358 24.63 -3.58 9.93
C LEU A 358 25.49 -3.65 11.21
N ALA A 359 26.56 -2.86 11.30
CA ALA A 359 27.46 -2.81 12.45
C ALA A 359 26.75 -2.31 13.71
N SER A 360 25.85 -1.33 13.56
CA SER A 360 25.04 -0.82 14.68
C SER A 360 24.17 -1.92 15.30
N ILE A 361 23.64 -2.84 14.51
CA ILE A 361 22.83 -3.98 15.00
C ILE A 361 23.71 -4.98 15.74
N GLN A 362 24.92 -5.27 15.24
CA GLN A 362 25.83 -6.24 15.85
C GLN A 362 26.37 -5.77 17.20
N CYS A 363 26.70 -4.48 17.35
CA CYS A 363 27.17 -3.90 18.62
C CYS A 363 26.19 -4.09 19.78
N PHE A 364 24.87 -4.22 19.53
CA PHE A 364 23.88 -4.50 20.58
C PHE A 364 23.68 -5.99 20.89
N SER A 365 24.22 -6.89 20.04
CA SER A 365 24.10 -8.34 20.22
C SER A 365 25.31 -8.99 20.90
N SER A 366 26.46 -8.32 20.93
CA SER A 366 27.68 -8.84 21.56
C SER A 366 28.14 -7.94 22.71
N GLU A 367 27.93 -8.40 23.95
CA GLU A 367 28.80 -7.99 25.07
C GLU A 367 30.26 -8.34 24.69
N PRO A 368 31.20 -7.38 24.72
CA PRO A 368 32.57 -7.66 24.35
C PRO A 368 33.28 -8.38 25.51
N SER A 369 33.44 -9.69 25.39
CA SER A 369 34.56 -10.40 26.04
C SER A 369 35.84 -10.23 25.21
N LEU A 370 36.19 -9.01 24.83
CA LEU A 370 37.52 -8.68 24.29
C LEU A 370 38.52 -8.56 25.45
N LYS A 371 38.76 -9.67 26.15
CA LYS A 371 39.92 -9.88 27.03
C LYS A 371 40.72 -11.11 26.64
N HIS A 372 40.80 -11.45 25.36
CA HIS A 372 41.79 -12.41 24.87
C HIS A 372 42.26 -12.09 23.44
N LEU A 373 42.84 -10.90 23.24
CA LEU A 373 43.90 -10.77 22.24
C LEU A 373 45.23 -10.69 23.00
N LYS A 374 45.82 -11.86 23.23
CA LYS A 374 47.26 -11.96 23.51
C LYS A 374 47.97 -11.52 22.25
N ILE A 375 48.52 -10.30 22.27
CA ILE A 375 49.61 -9.95 21.36
C ILE A 375 50.81 -10.75 21.86
N PHE A 376 51.36 -11.57 20.96
CA PHE A 376 52.51 -12.45 21.20
C PHE A 376 53.75 -11.67 21.63
#